data_AF-A0AAN5B1Z8-F1
#
_entry.id   AF-A0AAN5B1Z8-F1
#
_cell.length_a   1.000
_cell.length_b   1.000
_cell.length_c   1.000
_cell.angle_alpha   90.00
_cell.angle_beta   90.00
_cell.angle_gamma   90.00
#
_symmetry.space_group_name_H-M   'P 1'
#
loop_
_entity.id
_entity.type
_entity.pdbx_description
1 polymer ?
#
loop_
_entity_poly.entity_id
_entity_poly.type
_entity_poly.pdbx_seq_one_letter_code
_entity_poly.pdbx_strand_id
1 'polypeptide(L)' 'MKAALHVIFGALLGAAFGVLGSVTYDRLFGAGYPLNDEQSNTLAIVLVFGVLPASTLVGAITGYALHRRRVRKI' A
#
# COMPACT_ATOMS: atom_id res chain seq x y z
N MET A 1 9.22 -23.32 7.23
CA MET A 1 9.51 -22.08 7.99
C MET A 1 9.67 -20.81 7.14
N LYS A 2 10.25 -20.84 5.92
CA LYS A 2 10.43 -19.63 5.09
C LYS A 2 9.13 -18.91 4.67
N ALA A 3 8.05 -19.64 4.41
CA ALA A 3 6.77 -19.05 3.97
C ALA A 3 6.10 -18.20 5.06
N ALA A 4 6.07 -18.71 6.31
CA ALA A 4 5.52 -17.98 7.45
C ALA A 4 6.22 -16.63 7.69
N LEU A 5 7.55 -16.60 7.50
CA LEU A 5 8.33 -15.36 7.63
C LEU A 5 7.95 -14.33 6.56
N HIS A 6 7.69 -14.75 5.32
CA HIS A 6 7.27 -13.84 4.24
C HIS A 6 5.86 -13.29 4.48
N VAL A 7 4.96 -14.11 5.03
CA VAL A 7 3.60 -13.67 5.39
C VAL A 7 3.65 -12.62 6.51
N ILE A 8 4.44 -12.86 7.56
CA ILE A 8 4.61 -11.89 8.66
C ILE A 8 5.23 -10.60 8.14
N PHE A 9 6.26 -10.69 7.30
CA PHE A 9 6.91 -9.52 6.74
C PHE A 9 5.96 -8.73 5.84
N GLY A 10 5.15 -9.41 5.02
CA GLY A 10 4.12 -8.78 4.19
C GLY A 10 3.03 -8.10 5.02
N ALA A 11 2.59 -8.71 6.12
CA ALA A 11 1.62 -8.14 7.04
C ALA A 11 2.16 -6.88 7.73
N LEU A 12 3.42 -6.90 8.19
CA LEU A 12 4.09 -5.74 8.78
C LEU A 12 4.27 -4.61 7.77
N LEU A 13 4.66 -4.93 6.53
CA LEU A 13 4.79 -3.95 5.46
C LEU A 13 3.43 -3.31 5.14
N GLY A 14 2.39 -4.13 5.00
CA GLY A 14 1.02 -3.67 4.74
C GLY A 14 0.50 -2.77 5.86
N ALA A 15 0.74 -3.14 7.12
CA ALA A 15 0.39 -2.31 8.27
C ALA A 15 1.16 -0.97 8.26
N ALA A 16 2.47 -0.98 7.97
CA ALA A 16 3.28 0.23 7.89
C ALA A 16 2.81 1.18 6.77
N PHE A 17 2.50 0.63 5.58
CA PHE A 17 1.94 1.42 4.48
C PHE A 17 0.53 1.93 4.78
N GLY A 18 -0.30 1.14 5.47
CA GLY A 18 -1.63 1.56 5.93
C GLY A 18 -1.55 2.72 6.93
N VAL A 19 -0.63 2.65 7.90
CA VAL A 19 -0.38 3.73 8.86
C VAL A 19 0.16 4.98 8.16
N LEU A 20 1.13 4.85 7.27
CA LEU A 20 1.64 5.99 6.49
C LEU A 20 0.55 6.63 5.63
N GLY A 21 -0.29 5.84 4.99
CA GLY A 21 -1.45 6.33 4.24
C GLY A 21 -2.45 7.07 5.14
N SER A 22 -2.75 6.52 6.31
CA SER A 22 -3.64 7.14 7.30
C SER A 22 -3.08 8.45 7.86
N VAL A 23 -1.79 8.51 8.18
CA VAL A 23 -1.13 9.75 8.67
C VAL A 23 -1.05 10.80 7.57
N THR A 24 -0.76 10.38 6.34
CA THR A 24 -0.71 11.32 5.19
C THR A 24 -2.11 11.87 4.91
N TYR A 25 -3.13 11.03 5.00
CA TYR A 25 -4.53 11.44 4.92
C TYR A 25 -4.90 12.42 6.04
N ASP A 26 -4.59 12.09 7.29
CA ASP A 26 -4.83 12.96 8.45
C ASP A 26 -4.01 14.26 8.39
N ARG A 27 -2.86 14.30 7.69
CA ARG A 27 -2.12 15.57 7.50
C ARG A 27 -2.62 16.39 6.32
N LEU A 28 -3.08 15.77 5.25
CA LEU A 28 -3.68 16.48 4.12
C LEU A 28 -5.08 17.00 4.46
N PHE A 29 -5.80 16.31 5.34
CA PHE A 29 -7.22 16.54 5.58
C PHE A 29 -7.62 16.67 7.05
N GLY A 30 -6.70 16.46 7.99
CA GLY A 30 -6.99 16.45 9.42
C GLY A 30 -6.75 17.78 10.13
N ALA A 31 -7.52 17.93 11.21
CA ALA A 31 -7.65 19.10 12.08
C ALA A 31 -8.22 20.36 11.42
N GLY A 32 -9.46 20.26 10.90
CA GLY A 32 -10.31 21.43 10.66
C GLY A 32 -10.73 21.68 9.23
N TYR A 33 -10.39 20.82 8.27
CA TYR A 33 -10.98 20.85 6.94
C TYR A 33 -12.30 20.06 6.97
N PRO A 34 -13.47 20.71 6.89
CA PRO A 34 -14.73 19.99 6.72
C PRO A 34 -14.75 19.43 5.30
N LEU A 35 -14.21 18.22 5.13
CA LEU A 35 -14.44 17.46 3.91
C LEU A 35 -15.94 17.21 3.82
N ASN A 36 -16.58 17.73 2.77
CA ASN A 36 -17.94 17.36 2.47
C ASN A 36 -17.99 15.89 2.00
N ASP A 37 -19.17 15.28 2.01
CA ASP A 37 -19.34 13.87 1.66
C ASP A 37 -18.79 13.52 0.27
N GLU A 38 -18.86 14.46 -0.68
CA GLU A 38 -18.32 14.30 -2.04
C GLU A 38 -16.78 14.22 -2.05
N GLN A 39 -16.09 15.05 -1.28
CA GLN A 39 -14.63 15.03 -1.18
C GLN A 39 -14.14 13.78 -0.45
N SER A 40 -14.82 13.37 0.62
CA SER A 40 -14.52 12.11 1.32
C SER A 40 -14.68 10.90 0.40
N ASN A 41 -15.79 10.85 -0.35
CA ASN A 41 -16.06 9.79 -1.31
C ASN A 41 -15.04 9.78 -2.46
N THR A 42 -14.66 10.95 -2.98
CA THR A 42 -13.63 11.08 -4.01
C THR A 42 -12.28 10.54 -3.53
N LEU A 43 -11.89 10.85 -2.29
CA LEU A 43 -10.66 10.34 -1.71
C LEU A 43 -10.70 8.82 -1.48
N ALA A 44 -11.83 8.31 -1.02
CA ALA A 44 -12.05 6.87 -0.90
C ALA A 44 -11.92 6.17 -2.26
N ILE A 45 -12.48 6.76 -3.32
CA ILE A 45 -12.36 6.26 -4.69
C ILE A 45 -10.89 6.29 -5.15
N VAL A 46 -10.18 7.39 -4.96
CA VAL A 46 -8.75 7.50 -5.35
C VAL A 46 -7.91 6.48 -4.59
N LEU A 47 -8.18 6.25 -3.30
CA LEU A 47 -7.47 5.28 -2.49
C LEU A 47 -7.73 3.84 -2.99
N VAL A 48 -9.01 3.48 -3.16
CA VAL A 48 -9.44 2.11 -3.51
C VAL A 48 -9.12 1.77 -4.96
N PHE A 49 -9.29 2.70 -5.89
CA PHE A 49 -9.17 2.43 -7.32
C PHE A 49 -7.87 2.96 -7.95
N GLY A 50 -7.17 3.89 -7.29
CA GLY A 50 -5.88 4.40 -7.74
C GLY A 50 -4.71 3.81 -6.97
N VAL A 51 -4.64 4.14 -5.68
CA VAL A 51 -3.47 3.84 -4.84
C VAL A 51 -3.32 2.33 -4.61
N LEU A 52 -4.39 1.63 -4.24
CA LEU A 52 -4.38 0.19 -3.99
C LEU A 52 -3.93 -0.60 -5.25
N PRO A 53 -4.54 -0.44 -6.43
CA PRO A 53 -4.11 -1.13 -7.64
C PRO A 53 -2.67 -0.80 -8.08
N ALA A 54 -2.25 0.47 -7.93
CA ALA A 54 -0.88 0.85 -8.23
C ALA A 54 0.11 0.15 -7.28
N SER A 55 -0.20 0.09 -5.99
CA SER A 55 0.65 -0.55 -5.00
C SER A 55 0.77 -2.07 -5.21
N THR A 56 -0.33 -2.74 -5.59
CA THR A 56 -0.30 -4.18 -5.89
C THR A 56 0.50 -4.47 -7.16
N LEU A 57 0.38 -3.64 -8.19
CA LEU A 57 1.17 -3.74 -9.40
C LEU A 57 2.68 -3.56 -9.12
N VAL A 58 3.05 -2.54 -8.35
CA VAL A 58 4.45 -2.30 -7.95
C VAL A 58 4.98 -3.48 -7.13
N GLY A 59 4.18 -4.02 -6.20
CA GLY A 59 4.51 -5.21 -5.43
C GLY A 59 4.74 -6.44 -6.32
N ALA A 60 3.88 -6.67 -7.32
CA ALA A 60 4.00 -7.77 -8.26
C ALA A 60 5.26 -7.65 -9.14
N ILE A 61 5.53 -6.47 -9.68
CA ILE A 61 6.74 -6.19 -10.48
C ILE A 61 8.00 -6.41 -9.65
N THR A 62 8.04 -5.87 -8.44
CA THR A 62 9.18 -6.01 -7.53
C THR A 62 9.39 -7.47 -7.14
N GLY A 63 8.31 -8.18 -6.82
CA GLY A 63 8.34 -9.61 -6.51
C GLY A 63 8.86 -10.45 -7.69
N TYR A 64 8.37 -10.18 -8.90
CA TYR A 64 8.84 -10.87 -10.12
C TYR A 64 10.32 -10.57 -10.42
N ALA A 65 10.75 -9.32 -10.30
CA ALA A 65 12.14 -8.93 -10.50
C ALA A 65 13.08 -9.62 -9.49
N LEU A 66 12.69 -9.69 -8.22
CA LEU A 66 13.42 -10.42 -7.18
C LEU A 66 13.45 -11.93 -7.46
N HIS A 67 12.33 -12.51 -7.88
CA HIS A 67 12.26 -13.92 -8.25
C HIS A 67 13.20 -14.24 -9.41
N ARG A 68 13.15 -13.46 -10.50
CA ARG A 68 14.02 -13.62 -11.67
C ARG A 68 15.50 -13.46 -11.33
N ARG A 69 15.87 -12.51 -10.45
CA ARG A 69 17.24 -12.34 -9.97
C ARG A 69 17.73 -13.56 -9.17
N ARG A 70 16.86 -14.19 -8.37
CA ARG A 70 17.20 -15.43 -7.64
C ARG A 70 17.42 -16.60 -8.59
N VAL A 71 16.55 -16.78 -9.59
CA VAL A 71 16.67 -17.88 -10.57
C VAL A 71 17.94 -17.75 -11.42
N ARG A 72 18.39 -16.52 -11.72
CA ARG A 72 19.66 -16.29 -12.45
C ARG A 72 20.93 -16.48 -11.62
N LYS A 73 20.83 -16.61 -10.30
CA LYS A 73 21.97 -16.75 -9.39
C LYS A 73 22.25 -18.22 -9.00
N ILE A 74 21.37 -19.13 -9.40
CA ILE A 74 21.51 -20.59 -9.30
C ILE A 74 21.90 -21.09 -10.69
#